data_AF-A0A8K1C248-F1
#
_entry.id   AF-A0A8K1C248-F1
#
_cell.length_a   1.000
_cell.length_b   1.000
_cell.length_c   1.000
_cell.angle_alpha   90.00
_cell.angle_beta   90.00
_cell.angle_gamma   90.00
#
_symmetry.space_group_name_H-M   'P 1'
#
loop_
_entity.id
_entity.type
_entity.pdbx_description
1 polymer ?
#
loop_
_entity_poly.entity_id
_entity_poly.type
_entity_poly.pdbx_seq_one_letter_code
_entity_poly.pdbx_strand_id
1 'polypeptide(L)'
;MRRNEWETAANAMPDAAPGPRMTQGDRRDHDVKAKHTESLRAMADSLQIARETAHTLSMQSEQLGRSEAAVEEAQYAVDLSKRVMRGMTWSGWIANAFTAPPQMESEKRKDGGDITMGFICPECKIVFKDADQLGTHYGKAHAEPHNGDSSRSARPSSMQATTNSSRQLHGDARQAREDVHDDFLRQLEPQLAELKQASLALGNALDTQNEQLDRLDGKVDRVHDGMKRISVQAKKLAGQKAPLTYRFRCAFQEVETRRFLRDVDGEPVLGADVLVDGCTFRAYTLGDDHEIWGFQSEQSSFFLGVNRYGNLKIRGNDLQSYEHMAIDHDKTVTRLFCYASYFGIGGWVVRSAGEKLTIVRGSVENKPSAAMFKLLNLDQIQAALDQK
;
A
#
# COMPACT_ATOMS: atom_id res chain seq x y z
N MET A 1 4.45 -33.49 52.95
CA MET A 1 4.89 -34.86 52.62
C MET A 1 4.78 -35.00 51.10
N ARG A 2 5.80 -35.17 50.27
CA ARG A 2 7.11 -35.82 50.42
C ARG A 2 8.17 -34.96 49.71
N ARG A 3 9.28 -34.74 50.41
CA ARG A 3 10.51 -34.09 49.96
C ARG A 3 11.62 -35.11 50.27
N ASN A 4 12.63 -35.22 49.41
CA ASN A 4 13.93 -35.87 49.64
C ASN A 4 14.05 -37.38 49.36
N GLU A 5 14.30 -37.80 48.10
CA GLU A 5 14.88 -39.13 47.78
C GLU A 5 15.71 -39.16 46.46
N TRP A 6 16.49 -38.12 46.14
CA TRP A 6 17.39 -38.16 44.94
C TRP A 6 18.82 -37.65 45.17
N GLU A 7 19.28 -37.52 46.42
CA GLU A 7 20.57 -36.89 46.76
C GLU A 7 21.74 -37.85 47.06
N THR A 8 21.64 -39.15 46.74
CA THR A 8 22.73 -40.12 47.04
C THR A 8 23.00 -41.10 45.91
N ALA A 9 23.36 -40.59 44.73
CA ALA A 9 23.95 -41.40 43.66
C ALA A 9 25.03 -40.66 42.85
N ALA A 10 25.70 -39.67 43.46
CA ALA A 10 26.83 -38.95 42.85
C ALA A 10 28.11 -39.31 43.61
N ASN A 11 28.69 -40.49 43.37
CA ASN A 11 30.11 -40.80 43.61
C ASN A 11 30.42 -42.23 43.18
N ALA A 12 30.69 -42.43 41.89
CA ALA A 12 31.56 -43.48 41.36
C ALA A 12 31.63 -43.36 39.83
N MET A 13 32.40 -42.39 39.32
CA MET A 13 32.91 -42.45 37.95
C MET A 13 34.40 -42.82 38.01
N PRO A 14 34.85 -43.83 37.25
CA PRO A 14 36.25 -44.18 37.16
C PRO A 14 37.04 -43.10 36.42
N ASP A 15 38.24 -42.80 36.92
CA ASP A 15 39.22 -41.89 36.32
C ASP A 15 39.40 -42.18 34.82
N ALA A 16 38.81 -41.32 34.00
CA ALA A 16 39.06 -41.29 32.57
C ALA A 16 40.49 -40.77 32.34
N ALA A 17 41.30 -41.57 31.66
CA ALA A 17 42.67 -41.24 31.30
C ALA A 17 42.76 -39.83 30.67
N PRO A 18 43.81 -39.05 30.98
CA PRO A 18 43.98 -37.71 30.43
C PRO A 18 44.10 -37.81 28.91
N GLY A 19 43.06 -37.33 28.22
CA GLY A 19 43.06 -37.20 26.77
C GLY A 19 44.26 -36.35 26.30
N PRO A 20 44.71 -36.55 25.06
CA PRO A 20 45.91 -35.88 24.53
C PRO A 20 45.81 -34.37 24.75
N ARG A 21 46.83 -33.79 25.41
CA ARG A 21 46.95 -32.34 25.64
C ARG A 21 47.01 -31.64 24.28
N MET A 22 45.87 -31.15 23.80
CA MET A 22 45.80 -30.26 22.64
C MET A 22 46.72 -29.07 22.89
N THR A 23 47.60 -28.80 21.93
CA THR A 23 48.55 -27.70 22.02
C THR A 23 47.79 -26.37 21.88
N GLN A 24 48.39 -25.27 22.37
CA GLN A 24 47.75 -23.94 22.33
C GLN A 24 47.50 -23.46 20.87
N GLY A 25 48.22 -24.03 19.89
CA GLY A 25 47.97 -23.83 18.46
C GLY A 25 46.69 -24.53 17.98
N ASP A 26 46.51 -25.82 18.32
CA ASP A 26 45.33 -26.60 17.92
C ASP A 26 44.02 -26.00 18.43
N ARG A 27 44.03 -25.40 19.63
CA ARG A 27 42.86 -24.72 20.19
C ARG A 27 42.43 -23.49 19.39
N ARG A 28 43.39 -22.74 18.85
CA ARG A 28 43.10 -21.54 18.03
C ARG A 28 42.60 -21.92 16.65
N ASP A 29 43.16 -22.96 16.04
CA ASP A 29 42.72 -23.41 14.71
C ASP A 29 41.34 -24.07 14.78
N HIS A 30 41.03 -24.79 15.88
CA HIS A 30 39.69 -25.30 16.12
C HIS A 30 38.66 -24.18 16.33
N ASP A 31 39.00 -23.11 17.06
CA ASP A 31 38.11 -21.95 17.26
C ASP A 31 37.83 -21.19 15.94
N VAL A 32 38.84 -21.02 15.09
CA VAL A 32 38.68 -20.40 13.76
C VAL A 32 37.78 -21.25 12.86
N LYS A 33 38.00 -22.57 12.81
CA LYS A 33 37.14 -23.48 12.04
C LYS A 33 35.71 -23.51 12.57
N ALA A 34 35.52 -23.50 13.89
CA ALA A 34 34.19 -23.43 14.50
C ALA A 34 33.44 -22.16 14.08
N LYS A 35 34.10 -20.98 14.15
CA LYS A 35 33.54 -19.71 13.70
C LYS A 35 33.21 -19.69 12.21
N HIS A 36 34.04 -20.30 11.37
CA HIS A 36 33.76 -20.43 9.93
C HIS A 36 32.49 -21.27 9.69
N THR A 37 32.37 -22.42 10.37
CA THR A 37 31.16 -23.26 10.25
C THR A 37 29.91 -22.58 10.78
N GLU A 38 30.03 -21.79 11.83
CA GLU A 38 28.93 -20.99 12.37
C GLU A 38 28.49 -19.90 11.37
N SER A 39 29.44 -19.19 10.76
CA SER A 39 29.14 -18.18 9.74
C SER A 39 28.46 -18.76 8.51
N LEU A 40 28.88 -19.94 8.03
CA LEU A 40 28.23 -20.60 6.89
C LEU A 40 26.81 -21.07 7.24
N ARG A 41 26.59 -21.54 8.47
CA ARG A 41 25.23 -21.88 8.94
C ARG A 41 24.35 -20.64 9.01
N ALA A 42 24.82 -19.55 9.60
CA ALA A 42 24.07 -18.31 9.68
C ALA A 42 23.70 -17.75 8.29
N MET A 43 24.59 -17.89 7.30
CA MET A 43 24.31 -17.50 5.91
C MET A 43 23.29 -18.43 5.24
N ALA A 44 23.40 -19.74 5.44
CA ALA A 44 22.41 -20.70 4.94
C ALA A 44 21.02 -20.45 5.54
N ASP A 45 20.94 -20.18 6.84
CA ASP A 45 19.69 -19.81 7.53
C ASP A 45 19.13 -18.49 6.98
N SER A 46 19.98 -17.49 6.74
CA SER A 46 19.57 -16.22 6.14
C SER A 46 19.02 -16.39 4.72
N LEU A 47 19.63 -17.27 3.91
CA LEU A 47 19.14 -17.60 2.57
C LEU A 47 17.79 -18.33 2.64
N GLN A 48 17.61 -19.24 3.59
CA GLN A 48 16.33 -19.91 3.78
C GLN A 48 15.23 -18.91 4.15
N ILE A 49 15.50 -18.00 5.09
CA ILE A 49 14.57 -16.93 5.46
C ILE A 49 14.25 -16.05 4.26
N ALA A 50 15.25 -15.69 3.45
CA ALA A 50 15.04 -14.89 2.24
C ALA A 50 14.13 -15.61 1.22
N ARG A 51 14.30 -16.92 1.02
CA ARG A 51 13.45 -17.74 0.13
C ARG A 51 12.00 -17.83 0.66
N GLU A 52 11.82 -18.07 1.95
CA GLU A 52 10.49 -18.11 2.59
C GLU A 52 9.80 -16.74 2.51
N THR A 53 10.55 -15.66 2.70
CA THR A 53 10.06 -14.28 2.54
C THR A 53 9.64 -14.02 1.10
N ALA A 54 10.45 -14.42 0.12
CA ALA A 54 10.14 -14.26 -1.31
C ALA A 54 8.86 -15.02 -1.70
N HIS A 55 8.70 -16.24 -1.19
CA HIS A 55 7.48 -17.02 -1.38
C HIS A 55 6.25 -16.30 -0.78
N THR A 56 6.39 -15.76 0.43
CA THR A 56 5.32 -15.01 1.10
C THR A 56 4.94 -13.75 0.33
N LEU A 57 5.92 -12.96 -0.14
CA LEU A 57 5.67 -11.79 -0.99
C LEU A 57 4.98 -12.19 -2.29
N SER A 58 5.34 -13.32 -2.90
CA SER A 58 4.65 -13.79 -4.10
C SER A 58 3.18 -14.09 -3.83
N MET A 59 2.85 -14.74 -2.71
CA MET A 59 1.46 -14.99 -2.33
C MET A 59 0.71 -13.68 -2.04
N GLN A 60 1.35 -12.72 -1.37
CA GLN A 60 0.76 -11.40 -1.11
C GLN A 60 0.50 -10.63 -2.41
N SER A 61 1.41 -10.68 -3.38
CA SER A 61 1.19 -10.06 -4.69
C SER A 61 -0.02 -10.67 -5.42
N GLU A 62 -0.21 -11.99 -5.35
CA GLU A 62 -1.40 -12.64 -5.91
C GLU A 62 -2.68 -12.17 -5.21
N GLN A 63 -2.67 -12.07 -3.88
CA GLN A 63 -3.80 -11.54 -3.11
C GLN A 63 -4.13 -10.10 -3.52
N LEU A 64 -3.12 -9.24 -3.66
CA LEU A 64 -3.31 -7.87 -4.16
C LEU A 64 -3.89 -7.85 -5.57
N GLY A 65 -3.43 -8.73 -6.47
CA GLY A 65 -4.01 -8.87 -7.80
C GLY A 65 -5.49 -9.26 -7.80
N ARG A 66 -5.89 -10.19 -6.91
CA ARG A 66 -7.31 -10.54 -6.72
C ARG A 66 -8.12 -9.39 -6.16
N SER A 67 -7.57 -8.66 -5.18
CA SER A 67 -8.20 -7.47 -4.62
C SER A 67 -8.38 -6.35 -5.67
N GLU A 68 -7.39 -6.12 -6.51
CA GLU A 68 -7.48 -5.16 -7.61
C GLU A 68 -8.58 -5.52 -8.60
N ALA A 69 -8.66 -6.79 -9.01
CA ALA A 69 -9.73 -7.27 -9.89
C ALA A 69 -11.14 -7.10 -9.26
N ALA A 70 -11.29 -7.39 -7.96
CA ALA A 70 -12.54 -7.18 -7.26
C ALA A 70 -12.94 -5.70 -7.16
N VAL A 71 -11.96 -4.81 -6.94
CA VAL A 71 -12.19 -3.36 -6.93
C VAL A 71 -12.55 -2.84 -8.32
N GLU A 72 -11.95 -3.37 -9.38
CA GLU A 72 -12.32 -3.04 -10.77
C GLU A 72 -13.74 -3.49 -11.12
N GLU A 73 -14.14 -4.68 -10.70
CA GLU A 73 -15.51 -5.16 -10.85
C GLU A 73 -16.50 -4.27 -10.08
N ALA A 74 -16.18 -3.89 -8.85
CA ALA A 74 -17.01 -2.97 -8.07
C ALA A 74 -17.11 -1.58 -8.72
N GLN A 75 -16.01 -1.06 -9.27
CA GLN A 75 -15.99 0.20 -10.01
C GLN A 75 -16.88 0.13 -11.26
N TYR A 76 -16.80 -0.97 -12.01
CA TYR A 76 -17.67 -1.22 -13.17
C TYR A 76 -19.14 -1.25 -12.76
N ALA A 77 -19.48 -1.99 -11.71
CA ALA A 77 -20.85 -2.07 -11.20
C ALA A 77 -21.37 -0.69 -10.77
N VAL A 78 -20.55 0.10 -10.05
CA VAL A 78 -20.87 1.47 -9.66
C VAL A 78 -21.14 2.35 -10.89
N ASP A 79 -20.31 2.29 -11.93
CA ASP A 79 -20.49 3.12 -13.13
C ASP A 79 -21.71 2.67 -13.96
N LEU A 80 -21.99 1.37 -14.00
CA LEU A 80 -23.23 0.84 -14.60
C LEU A 80 -24.46 1.34 -13.83
N SER A 81 -24.46 1.26 -12.50
CA SER A 81 -25.55 1.77 -11.66
C SER A 81 -25.77 3.27 -11.85
N LYS A 82 -24.70 4.08 -11.91
CA LYS A 82 -24.80 5.51 -12.24
C LYS A 82 -25.45 5.73 -13.60
N ARG A 83 -25.07 4.98 -14.62
CA ARG A 83 -25.66 5.06 -15.96
C ARG A 83 -27.16 4.70 -15.93
N VAL A 84 -27.53 3.63 -15.25
CA VAL A 84 -28.93 3.17 -15.11
C VAL A 84 -29.76 4.23 -14.39
N MET A 85 -29.33 4.70 -13.22
CA MET A 85 -30.04 5.75 -12.47
C MET A 85 -30.17 7.05 -13.26
N ARG A 86 -29.11 7.46 -13.97
CA ARG A 86 -29.19 8.62 -14.88
C ARG A 86 -30.26 8.38 -15.95
N GLY A 87 -30.34 7.18 -16.52
CA GLY A 87 -31.34 6.79 -17.51
C GLY A 87 -32.78 6.81 -17.03
N MET A 88 -33.03 6.73 -15.72
CA MET A 88 -34.36 6.87 -15.13
C MET A 88 -34.89 8.31 -15.17
N THR A 89 -34.04 9.29 -15.48
CA THR A 89 -34.42 10.68 -15.69
C THR A 89 -34.46 11.02 -17.18
N TRP A 90 -35.39 11.87 -17.61
CA TRP A 90 -35.57 12.23 -19.02
C TRP A 90 -34.30 12.85 -19.65
N SER A 91 -33.62 13.74 -18.92
CA SER A 91 -32.36 14.37 -19.37
C SER A 91 -31.20 13.37 -19.38
N GLY A 92 -31.19 12.45 -18.43
CA GLY A 92 -30.15 11.44 -18.33
C GLY A 92 -30.28 10.30 -19.36
N TRP A 93 -31.50 10.00 -19.82
CA TRP A 93 -31.71 9.13 -20.98
C TRP A 93 -31.05 9.69 -22.24
N ILE A 94 -31.20 10.99 -22.51
CA ILE A 94 -30.53 11.67 -23.63
C ILE A 94 -29.01 11.59 -23.45
N ALA A 95 -28.50 11.91 -22.27
CA ALA A 95 -27.07 11.83 -22.00
C ALA A 95 -26.51 10.40 -22.15
N ASN A 96 -27.28 9.37 -21.79
CA ASN A 96 -26.93 7.97 -22.02
C ASN A 96 -26.87 7.60 -23.51
N ALA A 97 -27.76 8.15 -24.34
CA ALA A 97 -27.75 7.92 -25.78
C ALA A 97 -26.47 8.43 -26.46
N PHE A 98 -25.88 9.51 -25.92
CA PHE A 98 -24.64 10.10 -26.44
C PHE A 98 -23.36 9.60 -25.76
N THR A 99 -23.45 8.69 -24.80
CA THR A 99 -22.27 8.15 -24.09
C THR A 99 -22.21 6.65 -24.21
N ALA A 100 -21.02 6.12 -24.50
CA ALA A 100 -20.79 4.67 -24.55
C ALA A 100 -21.07 4.02 -23.16
N PRO A 101 -21.60 2.79 -23.12
CA PRO A 101 -21.70 2.05 -21.87
C PRO A 101 -20.31 1.84 -21.27
N PRO A 102 -20.17 1.80 -19.92
CA PRO A 102 -18.93 1.36 -19.31
C PRO A 102 -18.62 -0.06 -19.82
N GLN A 103 -17.36 -0.32 -20.15
CA GLN A 103 -16.87 -1.62 -20.58
C GLN A 103 -15.97 -2.17 -19.47
N MET A 104 -16.08 -3.46 -19.16
CA MET A 104 -15.08 -4.11 -18.31
C MET A 104 -13.76 -4.21 -19.08
N GLU A 105 -12.63 -3.96 -18.42
CA GLU A 105 -11.31 -4.10 -19.04
C GLU A 105 -11.04 -5.54 -19.55
N SER A 106 -11.70 -6.54 -18.96
CA SER A 106 -11.66 -7.93 -19.42
C SER A 106 -12.29 -8.14 -20.81
N GLU A 107 -13.29 -7.33 -21.20
CA GLU A 107 -13.86 -7.35 -22.56
C GLU A 107 -13.00 -6.55 -23.54
N LYS A 108 -12.36 -5.47 -23.07
CA LYS A 108 -11.44 -4.67 -23.88
C LYS A 108 -10.21 -5.47 -24.31
N ARG A 109 -9.78 -6.46 -23.53
CA ARG A 109 -8.73 -7.43 -23.90
C ARG A 109 -9.18 -8.45 -24.96
N LYS A 110 -10.48 -8.65 -25.19
CA LYS A 110 -10.98 -9.56 -26.24
C LYS A 110 -11.06 -8.89 -27.62
N ASP A 111 -11.29 -7.58 -27.66
CA ASP A 111 -11.37 -6.82 -28.93
C ASP A 111 -10.02 -6.21 -29.38
N GLY A 112 -9.02 -6.19 -28.51
CA GLY A 112 -7.67 -5.72 -28.80
C GLY A 112 -6.64 -6.83 -28.78
N GLY A 113 -6.61 -7.65 -29.84
CA GLY A 113 -5.49 -8.53 -30.23
C GLY A 113 -4.86 -9.37 -29.12
N ASP A 114 -5.24 -10.64 -29.06
CA ASP A 114 -4.45 -11.78 -28.56
C ASP A 114 -3.16 -11.38 -27.82
N ILE A 115 -3.24 -11.21 -26.49
CA ILE A 115 -2.08 -11.03 -25.64
C ILE A 115 -1.34 -12.37 -25.63
N THR A 116 -0.51 -12.56 -26.65
CA THR A 116 0.57 -13.54 -26.63
C THR A 116 1.48 -13.14 -25.49
N MET A 117 1.29 -13.79 -24.34
CA MET A 117 2.26 -13.79 -23.24
C MET A 117 3.56 -14.35 -23.81
N GLY A 118 4.41 -13.46 -24.32
CA GLY A 118 5.64 -13.85 -25.00
C GLY A 118 6.54 -14.67 -24.08
N PHE A 119 7.24 -15.63 -24.66
CA PHE A 119 8.20 -16.45 -23.96
C PHE A 119 9.45 -15.63 -23.66
N ILE A 120 9.81 -15.44 -22.39
CA ILE A 120 10.96 -14.59 -22.00
C ILE A 120 12.15 -15.49 -21.67
N CYS A 121 13.31 -15.23 -22.28
CA CYS A 121 14.56 -15.85 -21.86
C CYS A 121 15.04 -15.17 -20.54
N PRO A 122 15.16 -15.90 -19.42
CA PRO A 122 15.54 -15.31 -18.13
C PRO A 122 16.98 -14.78 -18.10
N GLU A 123 17.89 -15.35 -18.90
CA GLU A 123 19.29 -14.93 -18.94
C GLU A 123 19.49 -13.68 -19.80
N CYS A 124 18.82 -13.61 -20.96
CA CYS A 124 18.98 -12.50 -21.90
C CYS A 124 17.92 -11.39 -21.75
N LYS A 125 16.82 -11.64 -21.03
CA LYS A 125 15.65 -10.75 -20.88
C LYS A 125 15.00 -10.31 -22.22
N ILE A 126 15.12 -11.13 -23.25
CA ILE A 126 14.50 -10.91 -24.56
C ILE A 126 13.16 -11.66 -24.60
N VAL A 127 12.13 -11.01 -25.13
CA VAL A 127 10.76 -11.55 -25.27
C VAL A 127 10.58 -12.13 -26.68
N PHE A 128 10.13 -13.37 -26.77
CA PHE A 128 9.87 -14.09 -28.01
C PHE A 128 8.38 -14.32 -28.23
N LYS A 129 7.95 -14.39 -29.48
CA LYS A 129 6.52 -14.53 -29.84
C LYS A 129 6.01 -15.96 -29.70
N ASP A 130 6.89 -16.95 -29.81
CA ASP A 130 6.56 -18.38 -29.75
C ASP A 130 7.66 -19.18 -29.02
N ALA A 131 7.33 -20.40 -28.59
CA ALA A 131 8.23 -21.26 -27.85
C ALA A 131 9.41 -21.76 -28.72
N ASP A 132 9.21 -21.90 -30.03
CA ASP A 132 10.24 -22.37 -30.96
C ASP A 132 11.36 -21.33 -31.14
N GLN A 133 11.02 -20.04 -31.15
CA GLN A 133 12.00 -18.95 -31.16
C GLN A 133 12.81 -18.93 -29.85
N LEU A 134 12.17 -19.14 -28.70
CA LEU A 134 12.88 -19.25 -27.43
C LEU A 134 13.82 -20.48 -27.42
N GLY A 135 13.36 -21.64 -27.91
CA GLY A 135 14.18 -22.84 -28.02
C GLY A 135 15.39 -22.66 -28.96
N THR A 136 15.17 -21.99 -30.10
CA THR A 136 16.24 -21.65 -31.04
C THR A 136 17.24 -20.67 -30.44
N HIS A 137 16.78 -19.71 -29.64
CA HIS A 137 17.64 -18.79 -28.91
C HIS A 137 18.50 -19.52 -27.87
N TYR A 138 17.91 -20.44 -27.09
CA TYR A 138 18.65 -21.28 -26.13
C TYR A 138 19.74 -22.11 -26.82
N GLY A 139 19.42 -22.76 -27.93
CA GLY A 139 20.40 -23.55 -28.69
C GLY A 139 21.53 -22.75 -29.32
N LYS A 140 21.37 -21.44 -29.54
CA LYS A 140 22.39 -20.58 -30.16
C LYS A 140 23.18 -19.74 -29.16
N ALA A 141 22.52 -19.21 -28.13
CA ALA A 141 23.11 -18.29 -27.17
C ALA A 141 23.63 -18.99 -25.90
N HIS A 142 23.09 -20.17 -25.57
CA HIS A 142 23.37 -20.89 -24.33
C HIS A 142 23.89 -22.32 -24.55
N ALA A 143 24.19 -22.72 -25.79
CA ALA A 143 24.91 -23.96 -26.05
C ALA A 143 26.41 -23.75 -25.77
N GLU A 144 26.85 -24.17 -24.59
CA GLU A 144 28.25 -24.22 -24.16
C GLU A 144 29.15 -24.93 -25.20
N PRO A 145 30.32 -24.37 -25.56
CA PRO A 145 31.35 -25.11 -26.28
C PRO A 145 32.08 -26.01 -25.28
N HIS A 146 31.65 -27.27 -25.19
CA HIS A 146 32.39 -28.31 -24.46
C HIS A 146 33.71 -28.57 -25.19
N ASN A 147 34.76 -27.88 -24.75
CA ASN A 147 36.13 -28.08 -25.21
C ASN A 147 36.60 -29.46 -24.69
N GLY A 148 36.51 -30.46 -25.56
CA GLY A 148 37.09 -31.77 -25.32
C GLY A 148 38.59 -31.69 -25.50
N ASP A 149 39.34 -31.55 -24.41
CA ASP A 149 40.75 -31.90 -24.41
C ASP A 149 41.03 -32.90 -23.27
N SER A 150 41.31 -34.12 -23.69
CA SER A 150 41.77 -35.18 -22.80
C SER A 150 42.74 -36.07 -23.56
N SER A 151 43.95 -36.10 -23.01
CA SER A 151 44.93 -37.18 -22.96
C SER A 151 46.10 -37.13 -23.94
N ARG A 152 47.33 -36.98 -23.39
CA ARG A 152 48.22 -38.11 -23.05
C ARG A 152 49.60 -37.69 -22.52
N SER A 153 49.86 -38.15 -21.29
CA SER A 153 51.06 -38.89 -20.83
C SER A 153 52.43 -38.63 -21.48
N ALA A 154 53.40 -38.16 -20.68
CA ALA A 154 54.76 -38.70 -20.68
C ALA A 154 55.50 -38.35 -19.37
N ARG A 155 55.86 -39.40 -18.63
CA ARG A 155 56.95 -39.45 -17.64
C ARG A 155 58.26 -39.74 -18.42
N PRO A 156 59.47 -39.37 -17.92
CA PRO A 156 60.13 -40.25 -16.95
C PRO A 156 61.02 -39.53 -15.90
N SER A 157 61.38 -40.32 -14.89
CA SER A 157 62.18 -40.03 -13.70
C SER A 157 63.70 -39.96 -13.96
N SER A 158 64.45 -39.15 -13.20
CA SER A 158 65.73 -39.49 -12.51
C SER A 158 66.19 -38.27 -11.67
N MET A 159 66.23 -38.38 -10.34
CA MET A 159 67.39 -38.72 -9.47
C MET A 159 68.53 -37.69 -9.42
N GLN A 160 68.59 -36.96 -8.30
CA GLN A 160 69.74 -36.66 -7.41
C GLN A 160 69.35 -35.45 -6.54
N ALA A 161 69.86 -35.18 -5.35
CA ALA A 161 70.41 -35.95 -4.24
C ALA A 161 70.61 -34.92 -3.11
N THR A 162 70.08 -35.21 -1.92
CA THR A 162 70.62 -34.88 -0.59
C THR A 162 70.82 -33.41 -0.12
N THR A 163 70.51 -33.25 1.17
CA THR A 163 70.96 -32.25 2.16
C THR A 163 70.32 -30.85 2.14
N ASN A 164 69.26 -30.68 2.95
CA ASN A 164 69.27 -29.74 4.08
C ASN A 164 67.98 -29.90 4.91
N SER A 165 68.07 -30.74 5.95
CA SER A 165 67.11 -30.75 7.05
C SER A 165 67.41 -29.61 8.01
N SER A 166 66.34 -29.11 8.64
CA SER A 166 66.34 -28.11 9.74
C SER A 166 66.14 -26.65 9.34
N ARG A 167 65.00 -26.35 8.68
CA ARG A 167 64.31 -25.03 8.75
C ARG A 167 62.86 -25.00 8.24
N GLN A 168 62.25 -26.14 7.91
CA GLN A 168 61.01 -26.24 7.14
C GLN A 168 59.73 -26.53 7.93
N LEU A 169 59.78 -26.55 9.28
CA LEU A 169 58.61 -26.89 10.11
C LEU A 169 57.75 -25.69 10.54
N HIS A 170 58.00 -24.48 10.03
CA HIS A 170 57.21 -23.28 10.36
C HIS A 170 56.52 -22.62 9.14
N GLY A 171 56.78 -23.10 7.91
CA GLY A 171 56.11 -22.62 6.69
C GLY A 171 54.78 -23.31 6.42
N ASP A 172 54.74 -24.64 6.54
CA ASP A 172 53.55 -25.46 6.22
C ASP A 172 52.33 -25.15 7.10
N ALA A 173 52.53 -24.85 8.39
CA ALA A 173 51.42 -24.53 9.29
C ALA A 173 50.79 -23.16 9.01
N ARG A 174 51.55 -22.21 8.46
CA ARG A 174 51.06 -20.89 8.09
C ARG A 174 50.34 -20.94 6.74
N GLN A 175 50.89 -21.71 5.80
CA GLN A 175 50.32 -21.92 4.47
C GLN A 175 49.02 -22.74 4.53
N ALA A 176 48.97 -23.81 5.34
CA ALA A 176 47.74 -24.56 5.59
C ALA A 176 46.63 -23.74 6.27
N ARG A 177 46.99 -22.68 7.00
CA ARG A 177 46.03 -21.78 7.65
C ARG A 177 45.50 -20.71 6.69
N GLU A 178 46.32 -20.26 5.75
CA GLU A 178 45.91 -19.40 4.63
C GLU A 178 44.98 -20.17 3.68
N ASP A 179 45.29 -21.43 3.36
CA ASP A 179 44.47 -22.29 2.50
C ASP A 179 43.05 -22.52 3.08
N VAL A 180 42.91 -22.71 4.40
CA VAL A 180 41.61 -22.89 5.07
C VAL A 180 40.79 -21.60 5.11
N HIS A 181 41.44 -20.44 5.17
CA HIS A 181 40.76 -19.15 5.12
C HIS A 181 40.29 -18.83 3.69
N ASP A 182 41.14 -19.09 2.70
CA ASP A 182 40.80 -18.90 1.28
C ASP A 182 39.68 -19.85 0.82
N ASP A 183 39.67 -21.10 1.31
CA ASP A 183 38.57 -22.04 1.05
C ASP A 183 37.25 -21.56 1.67
N PHE A 184 37.28 -20.99 2.88
CA PHE A 184 36.10 -20.38 3.50
C PHE A 184 35.59 -19.17 2.70
N LEU A 185 36.48 -18.27 2.25
CA LEU A 185 36.08 -17.12 1.43
C LEU A 185 35.48 -17.56 0.09
N ARG A 186 36.05 -18.59 -0.54
CA ARG A 186 35.48 -19.20 -1.77
C ARG A 186 34.11 -19.82 -1.53
N GLN A 187 33.85 -20.38 -0.35
CA GLN A 187 32.54 -20.93 0.00
C GLN A 187 31.51 -19.84 0.36
N LEU A 188 31.95 -18.71 0.92
CA LEU A 188 31.07 -17.59 1.25
C LEU A 188 30.66 -16.76 0.04
N GLU A 189 31.56 -16.54 -0.91
CA GLU A 189 31.32 -15.70 -2.09
C GLU A 189 30.00 -16.04 -2.83
N PRO A 190 29.71 -17.31 -3.19
CA PRO A 190 28.45 -17.65 -3.86
C PRO A 190 27.23 -17.44 -2.96
N GLN A 191 27.32 -17.71 -1.65
CA GLN A 191 26.21 -17.52 -0.71
C GLN A 191 25.87 -16.04 -0.51
N LEU A 192 26.90 -15.19 -0.43
CA LEU A 192 26.72 -13.74 -0.35
C LEU A 192 26.19 -13.16 -1.65
N ALA A 193 26.62 -13.68 -2.80
CA ALA A 193 26.08 -13.30 -4.10
C ALA A 193 24.59 -13.65 -4.20
N GLU A 194 24.21 -14.86 -3.79
CA GLU A 194 22.80 -15.30 -3.75
C GLU A 194 21.98 -14.45 -2.77
N LEU A 195 22.50 -14.18 -1.57
CA LEU A 195 21.80 -13.37 -0.57
C LEU A 195 21.60 -11.93 -1.05
N LYS A 196 22.60 -11.35 -1.71
CA LYS A 196 22.50 -10.03 -2.35
C LYS A 196 21.44 -10.03 -3.45
N GLN A 197 21.43 -11.06 -4.30
CA GLN A 197 20.44 -11.18 -5.37
C GLN A 197 19.02 -11.33 -4.81
N ALA A 198 18.84 -12.17 -3.79
CA ALA A 198 17.56 -12.33 -3.09
C ALA A 198 17.12 -11.00 -2.46
N SER A 199 18.03 -10.28 -1.79
CA SER A 199 17.74 -8.98 -1.18
C SER A 199 17.31 -7.93 -2.20
N LEU A 200 17.96 -7.87 -3.37
CA LEU A 200 17.56 -6.97 -4.46
C LEU A 200 16.19 -7.36 -5.06
N ALA A 201 15.94 -8.65 -5.24
CA ALA A 201 14.66 -9.14 -5.74
C ALA A 201 13.52 -8.83 -4.76
N LEU A 202 13.73 -9.04 -3.47
CA LEU A 202 12.79 -8.68 -2.40
C LEU A 202 12.51 -7.18 -2.37
N GLY A 203 13.56 -6.35 -2.48
CA GLY A 203 13.42 -4.89 -2.55
C GLY A 203 12.54 -4.45 -3.73
N ASN A 204 12.84 -4.92 -4.94
CA ASN A 204 12.04 -4.59 -6.13
C ASN A 204 10.59 -5.09 -6.03
N ALA A 205 10.37 -6.27 -5.43
CA ALA A 205 9.03 -6.81 -5.21
C ALA A 205 8.22 -5.95 -4.23
N LEU A 206 8.85 -5.49 -3.14
CA LEU A 206 8.22 -4.58 -2.18
C LEU A 206 7.89 -3.23 -2.80
N ASP A 207 8.80 -2.65 -3.58
CA ASP A 207 8.54 -1.38 -4.29
C ASP A 207 7.34 -1.52 -5.25
N THR A 208 7.28 -2.63 -5.99
CA THR A 208 6.15 -2.92 -6.90
C THR A 208 4.84 -3.08 -6.14
N GLN A 209 4.85 -3.75 -4.99
CA GLN A 209 3.67 -3.92 -4.13
C GLN A 209 3.21 -2.60 -3.52
N ASN A 210 4.13 -1.74 -3.09
CA ASN A 210 3.79 -0.41 -2.58
C ASN A 210 3.09 0.43 -3.64
N GLU A 211 3.60 0.45 -4.88
CA GLU A 211 2.92 1.13 -5.98
C GLU A 211 1.55 0.53 -6.29
N GLN A 212 1.39 -0.80 -6.19
CA GLN A 212 0.10 -1.47 -6.36
C GLN A 212 -0.89 -1.06 -5.27
N LEU A 213 -0.44 -0.98 -4.01
CA LEU A 213 -1.26 -0.54 -2.88
C LEU A 213 -1.73 0.91 -3.05
N ASP A 214 -0.83 1.83 -3.42
CA ASP A 214 -1.21 3.23 -3.65
C ASP A 214 -2.27 3.37 -4.76
N ARG A 215 -2.14 2.60 -5.84
CA ARG A 215 -3.15 2.55 -6.92
C ARG A 215 -4.47 1.94 -6.42
N LEU A 216 -4.40 0.88 -5.63
CA LEU A 216 -5.56 0.19 -5.07
C LEU A 216 -6.34 1.11 -4.12
N ASP A 217 -5.66 1.80 -3.20
CA ASP A 217 -6.27 2.76 -2.27
C ASP A 217 -7.01 3.86 -3.03
N GLY A 218 -6.38 4.43 -4.06
CA GLY A 218 -7.04 5.42 -4.92
C GLY A 218 -8.23 4.86 -5.73
N LYS A 219 -8.25 3.57 -6.06
CA LYS A 219 -9.42 2.91 -6.69
C LYS A 219 -10.52 2.63 -5.66
N VAL A 220 -10.17 2.14 -4.48
CA VAL A 220 -11.12 1.86 -3.37
C VAL A 220 -11.85 3.14 -2.95
N ASP A 221 -11.12 4.24 -2.78
CA ASP A 221 -11.70 5.56 -2.49
C ASP A 221 -12.74 5.97 -3.55
N ARG A 222 -12.43 5.74 -4.84
CA ARG A 222 -13.35 6.04 -5.96
C ARG A 222 -14.61 5.20 -5.92
N VAL A 223 -14.47 3.90 -5.69
CA VAL A 223 -15.59 2.95 -5.59
C VAL A 223 -16.47 3.33 -4.40
N HIS A 224 -15.86 3.60 -3.25
CA HIS A 224 -16.56 3.97 -2.02
C HIS A 224 -17.35 5.27 -2.18
N ASP A 225 -16.70 6.33 -2.66
CA ASP A 225 -17.34 7.62 -2.94
C ASP A 225 -18.47 7.46 -3.98
N GLY A 226 -18.26 6.61 -4.99
CA GLY A 226 -19.26 6.27 -6.00
C GLY A 226 -20.47 5.54 -5.42
N MET A 227 -20.24 4.55 -4.57
CA MET A 227 -21.28 3.75 -3.92
C MET A 227 -22.14 4.60 -2.99
N LYS A 228 -21.53 5.48 -2.19
CA LYS A 228 -22.25 6.44 -1.36
C LYS A 228 -23.22 7.28 -2.18
N ARG A 229 -22.76 7.83 -3.32
CA ARG A 229 -23.63 8.60 -4.21
C ARG A 229 -24.80 7.78 -4.75
N ILE A 230 -24.57 6.52 -5.11
CA ILE A 230 -25.62 5.62 -5.59
C ILE A 230 -26.64 5.35 -4.50
N SER A 231 -26.20 5.06 -3.28
CA SER A 231 -27.08 4.84 -2.13
C SER A 231 -28.00 6.05 -1.89
N VAL A 232 -27.42 7.26 -1.88
CA VAL A 232 -28.18 8.52 -1.73
C VAL A 232 -29.21 8.70 -2.85
N GLN A 233 -28.82 8.47 -4.11
CA GLN A 233 -29.71 8.60 -5.26
C GLN A 233 -30.82 7.54 -5.27
N ALA A 234 -30.50 6.29 -4.92
CA ALA A 234 -31.46 5.19 -4.84
C ALA A 234 -32.52 5.46 -3.76
N LYS A 235 -32.11 5.90 -2.56
CA LYS A 235 -33.04 6.30 -1.49
C LYS A 235 -33.99 7.41 -1.94
N LYS A 236 -33.47 8.38 -2.70
CA LYS A 236 -34.28 9.46 -3.28
C LYS A 236 -35.29 8.94 -4.31
N LEU A 237 -34.88 8.03 -5.20
CA LEU A 237 -35.76 7.43 -6.21
C LEU A 237 -36.86 6.55 -5.58
N ALA A 238 -36.56 5.90 -4.46
CA ALA A 238 -37.54 5.12 -3.69
C ALA A 238 -38.58 6.00 -2.98
N GLY A 239 -38.44 7.33 -3.00
CA GLY A 239 -39.39 8.26 -2.36
C GLY A 239 -39.40 8.19 -0.84
N GLN A 240 -38.40 7.54 -0.23
CA GLN A 240 -38.27 7.46 1.22
C GLN A 240 -37.91 8.85 1.77
N LYS A 241 -38.88 9.51 2.42
CA LYS A 241 -38.63 10.70 3.23
C LYS A 241 -38.00 10.25 4.55
N ALA A 242 -36.68 10.21 4.59
CA ALA A 242 -35.95 9.97 5.83
C ALA A 242 -36.14 11.17 6.79
N PRO A 243 -36.34 10.94 8.09
CA PRO A 243 -36.53 12.01 9.07
C PRO A 243 -35.24 12.81 9.25
N LEU A 244 -35.34 14.12 9.50
CA LEU A 244 -34.18 14.92 9.88
C LEU A 244 -33.87 14.71 11.37
N THR A 245 -32.65 14.31 11.67
CA THR A 245 -32.19 14.11 13.05
C THR A 245 -31.14 15.16 13.40
N TYR A 246 -31.45 16.04 14.35
CA TYR A 246 -30.47 16.98 14.89
C TYR A 246 -29.33 16.23 15.60
N ARG A 247 -28.09 16.69 15.41
CA ARG A 247 -26.90 16.09 16.04
C ARG A 247 -26.21 17.02 17.03
N PHE A 248 -25.73 18.17 16.58
CA PHE A 248 -24.99 19.13 17.42
C PHE A 248 -24.88 20.51 16.77
N ARG A 249 -24.51 21.53 17.55
CA ARG A 249 -24.09 22.84 17.06
C ARG A 249 -22.62 22.84 16.68
N CYS A 250 -22.30 23.43 15.54
CA CYS A 250 -20.96 23.45 15.01
C CYS A 250 -20.55 24.80 14.40
N ALA A 251 -19.25 24.96 14.20
CA ALA A 251 -18.66 26.00 13.38
C ALA A 251 -17.59 25.39 12.47
N PHE A 252 -17.46 25.92 11.26
CA PHE A 252 -16.44 25.50 10.31
C PHE A 252 -15.29 26.50 10.32
N GLN A 253 -14.10 26.05 10.70
CA GLN A 253 -12.87 26.83 10.58
C GLN A 253 -12.05 26.29 9.41
N GLU A 254 -11.81 27.11 8.39
CA GLU A 254 -10.96 26.72 7.27
C GLU A 254 -9.49 26.66 7.72
N VAL A 255 -8.77 25.60 7.33
CA VAL A 255 -7.47 25.25 7.93
C VAL A 255 -6.36 26.20 7.51
N GLU A 256 -6.31 26.64 6.25
CA GLU A 256 -5.22 27.48 5.73
C GLU A 256 -5.29 28.90 6.29
N THR A 257 -6.45 29.52 6.20
CA THR A 257 -6.70 30.91 6.60
C THR A 257 -7.05 31.04 8.08
N ARG A 258 -7.45 29.93 8.73
CA ARG A 258 -7.98 29.88 10.11
C ARG A 258 -9.25 30.70 10.32
N ARG A 259 -9.91 31.09 9.24
CA ARG A 259 -11.14 31.87 9.29
C ARG A 259 -12.36 30.98 9.37
N PHE A 260 -13.37 31.48 10.05
CA PHE A 260 -14.66 30.83 10.18
C PHE A 260 -15.54 31.11 8.96
N LEU A 261 -16.24 30.06 8.53
CA LEU A 261 -17.34 30.17 7.60
C LEU A 261 -18.48 30.94 8.26
N ARG A 262 -18.92 32.01 7.62
CA ARG A 262 -19.96 32.91 8.12
C ARG A 262 -21.08 33.05 7.11
N ASP A 263 -22.31 33.08 7.62
CA ASP A 263 -23.48 33.53 6.89
C ASP A 263 -23.54 35.06 6.85
N VAL A 264 -23.39 35.63 5.66
CA VAL A 264 -23.54 37.06 5.41
C VAL A 264 -24.66 37.25 4.40
N ASP A 265 -25.87 37.47 4.90
CA ASP A 265 -27.09 37.66 4.09
C ASP A 265 -27.36 36.51 3.09
N GLY A 266 -27.12 35.28 3.53
CA GLY A 266 -27.27 34.06 2.74
C GLY A 266 -26.06 33.75 1.84
N GLU A 267 -24.99 34.53 1.94
CA GLU A 267 -23.71 34.27 1.29
C GLU A 267 -22.72 33.60 2.27
N PRO A 268 -22.21 32.39 1.95
CA PRO A 268 -21.19 31.74 2.75
C PRO A 268 -19.81 32.35 2.46
N VAL A 269 -19.22 33.05 3.45
CA VAL A 269 -17.94 33.77 3.33
C VAL A 269 -16.96 33.36 4.43
N LEU A 270 -15.68 33.26 4.10
CA LEU A 270 -14.58 33.05 5.06
C LEU A 270 -14.05 34.41 5.57
N GLY A 271 -14.76 34.99 6.54
CA GLY A 271 -14.51 36.39 6.94
C GLY A 271 -14.11 36.62 8.40
N ALA A 272 -14.31 35.66 9.30
CA ALA A 272 -14.15 35.90 10.73
C ALA A 272 -12.94 35.17 11.32
N ASP A 273 -12.02 35.89 11.96
CA ASP A 273 -10.85 35.30 12.62
C ASP A 273 -11.19 34.68 13.99
N VAL A 274 -12.33 35.08 14.56
CA VAL A 274 -12.90 34.55 15.81
C VAL A 274 -14.36 34.14 15.59
N LEU A 275 -14.89 33.29 16.47
CA LEU A 275 -16.29 32.88 16.39
C LEU A 275 -17.20 34.08 16.68
N VAL A 276 -17.97 34.52 15.69
CA VAL A 276 -18.92 35.64 15.78
C VAL A 276 -20.30 35.22 15.27
N ASP A 277 -21.29 36.09 15.45
CA ASP A 277 -22.65 35.90 14.93
C ASP A 277 -22.63 35.60 13.42
N GLY A 278 -23.34 34.53 13.05
CA GLY A 278 -23.37 33.98 11.70
C GLY A 278 -22.37 32.86 11.42
N CYS A 279 -21.45 32.56 12.34
CA CYS A 279 -20.49 31.46 12.18
C CYS A 279 -21.01 30.11 12.71
N THR A 280 -22.16 30.09 13.37
CA THR A 280 -22.72 28.90 14.01
C THR A 280 -23.78 28.23 13.15
N PHE A 281 -23.69 26.92 13.09
CA PHE A 281 -24.59 26.06 12.32
C PHE A 281 -25.11 24.94 13.21
N ARG A 282 -26.32 24.48 12.92
CA ARG A 282 -26.88 23.24 13.47
C ARG A 282 -26.66 22.12 12.46
N ALA A 283 -26.02 21.06 12.89
CA ALA A 283 -25.77 19.87 12.08
C ALA A 283 -26.94 18.89 12.22
N TYR A 284 -27.47 18.46 11.08
CA TYR A 284 -28.54 17.47 10.95
C TYR A 284 -28.04 16.31 10.10
N THR A 285 -28.51 15.09 10.39
CA THR A 285 -28.38 13.94 9.47
C THR A 285 -29.72 13.58 8.89
N LEU A 286 -29.71 13.02 7.69
CA LEU A 286 -30.91 12.50 7.05
C LEU A 286 -31.12 11.01 7.42
N GLY A 287 -32.04 10.75 8.33
CA GLY A 287 -32.29 9.45 8.94
C GLY A 287 -31.25 9.08 10.00
N ASP A 288 -31.13 7.77 10.25
CA ASP A 288 -30.06 7.20 11.08
C ASP A 288 -28.71 7.15 10.34
N ASP A 289 -28.72 7.54 9.06
CA ASP A 289 -27.55 7.50 8.20
C ASP A 289 -26.59 8.65 8.53
N HIS A 290 -25.36 8.31 8.89
CA HIS A 290 -24.30 9.26 9.21
C HIS A 290 -23.58 9.78 7.96
N GLU A 291 -24.03 9.42 6.76
CA GLU A 291 -23.39 9.81 5.51
C GLU A 291 -23.85 11.15 4.95
N ILE A 292 -25.13 11.50 5.12
CA ILE A 292 -25.71 12.74 4.57
C ILE A 292 -25.94 13.75 5.69
N TRP A 293 -25.29 14.89 5.56
CA TRP A 293 -25.35 15.99 6.51
C TRP A 293 -26.05 17.21 5.90
N GLY A 294 -26.78 17.91 6.74
CA GLY A 294 -27.32 19.23 6.48
C GLY A 294 -26.84 20.21 7.55
N PHE A 295 -26.44 21.42 7.14
CA PHE A 295 -25.97 22.45 8.05
C PHE A 295 -26.87 23.68 7.97
N GLN A 296 -27.65 23.93 9.02
CA GLN A 296 -28.56 25.06 9.09
C GLN A 296 -27.89 26.23 9.82
N SER A 297 -27.81 27.40 9.19
CA SER A 297 -27.32 28.62 9.84
C SER A 297 -28.23 29.00 11.00
N GLU A 298 -27.68 29.26 12.18
CA GLU A 298 -28.49 29.75 13.31
C GLU A 298 -28.96 31.19 13.12
N GLN A 299 -28.26 31.98 12.30
CA GLN A 299 -28.59 33.38 12.05
C GLN A 299 -29.80 33.51 11.13
N SER A 300 -29.78 32.82 9.99
CA SER A 300 -30.83 32.93 8.96
C SER A 300 -31.87 31.82 9.02
N SER A 301 -31.62 30.75 9.78
CA SER A 301 -32.42 29.51 9.79
C SER A 301 -32.48 28.79 8.44
N PHE A 302 -31.63 29.15 7.48
CA PHE A 302 -31.53 28.46 6.20
C PHE A 302 -30.39 27.45 6.18
N PHE A 303 -30.57 26.39 5.39
CA PHE A 303 -29.55 25.39 5.12
C PHE A 303 -28.49 25.88 4.13
N LEU A 304 -27.25 25.53 4.44
CA LEU A 304 -26.10 25.61 3.56
C LEU A 304 -26.27 24.58 2.44
N GLY A 305 -26.24 25.06 1.21
CA GLY A 305 -26.44 24.27 0.02
C GLY A 305 -25.84 24.92 -1.21
N VAL A 306 -26.29 24.48 -2.38
CA VAL A 306 -25.77 24.93 -3.66
C VAL A 306 -26.92 25.34 -4.55
N ASN A 307 -26.78 26.46 -5.25
CA ASN A 307 -27.80 26.86 -6.20
C ASN A 307 -27.67 26.09 -7.53
N ARG A 308 -28.62 26.31 -8.45
CA ARG A 308 -28.64 25.68 -9.78
C ARG A 308 -27.36 25.93 -10.61
N TYR A 309 -26.62 27.00 -10.32
CA TYR A 309 -25.37 27.36 -10.99
C TYR A 309 -24.13 26.77 -10.32
N GLY A 310 -24.29 26.00 -9.24
CA GLY A 310 -23.18 25.40 -8.49
C GLY A 310 -22.49 26.36 -7.52
N ASN A 311 -23.08 27.53 -7.25
CA ASN A 311 -22.55 28.44 -6.23
C ASN A 311 -23.08 28.04 -4.85
N LEU A 312 -22.20 28.02 -3.86
CA LEU A 312 -22.56 27.78 -2.47
C LEU A 312 -23.44 28.93 -1.95
N LYS A 313 -24.53 28.63 -1.25
CA LYS A 313 -25.50 29.58 -0.70
C LYS A 313 -26.09 29.06 0.61
N ILE A 314 -26.56 29.96 1.47
CA ILE A 314 -27.29 29.63 2.70
C ILE A 314 -28.73 30.13 2.52
N ARG A 315 -29.53 29.36 1.76
CA ARG A 315 -30.90 29.74 1.38
C ARG A 315 -31.87 28.54 1.33
N GLY A 316 -31.42 27.34 1.66
CA GLY A 316 -32.26 26.16 1.66
C GLY A 316 -33.29 26.26 2.78
N ASN A 317 -34.58 26.23 2.46
CA ASN A 317 -35.62 26.27 3.50
C ASN A 317 -35.81 24.90 4.19
N ASP A 318 -35.26 23.84 3.60
CA ASP A 318 -35.37 22.47 4.07
C ASP A 318 -34.12 21.68 3.61
N LEU A 319 -33.85 20.53 4.23
CA LEU A 319 -32.74 19.66 3.84
C LEU A 319 -33.16 18.81 2.64
N GLN A 320 -33.08 19.42 1.46
CA GLN A 320 -33.31 18.74 0.20
C GLN A 320 -31.98 18.44 -0.50
N SER A 321 -32.06 17.99 -1.76
CA SER A 321 -30.89 17.49 -2.47
C SER A 321 -29.75 18.51 -2.57
N TYR A 322 -30.07 19.81 -2.71
CA TYR A 322 -29.08 20.87 -2.88
C TYR A 322 -28.32 21.22 -1.60
N GLU A 323 -28.84 20.79 -0.46
CA GLU A 323 -28.35 21.02 0.88
C GLU A 323 -27.66 19.77 1.46
N HIS A 324 -27.69 18.65 0.73
CA HIS A 324 -27.02 17.40 1.12
C HIS A 324 -25.50 17.53 0.96
N MET A 325 -24.80 17.49 2.10
CA MET A 325 -23.36 17.52 2.20
C MET A 325 -22.82 16.18 2.74
N ALA A 326 -21.60 15.82 2.37
CA ALA A 326 -20.83 14.75 2.98
C ALA A 326 -19.65 15.36 3.75
N ILE A 327 -19.38 14.82 4.94
CA ILE A 327 -18.23 15.15 5.76
C ILE A 327 -17.61 13.88 6.37
N ASP A 328 -16.32 13.93 6.65
CA ASP A 328 -15.60 12.94 7.43
C ASP A 328 -15.67 13.34 8.92
N HIS A 329 -16.80 13.08 9.58
CA HIS A 329 -17.04 13.51 10.96
C HIS A 329 -16.08 12.89 12.01
N ASP A 330 -15.49 11.73 11.71
CA ASP A 330 -14.51 11.06 12.57
C ASP A 330 -13.11 11.69 12.51
N LYS A 331 -12.85 12.54 11.50
CA LYS A 331 -11.55 13.18 11.30
C LYS A 331 -11.56 14.57 11.93
N THR A 332 -10.40 15.00 12.41
CA THR A 332 -10.19 16.36 12.94
C THR A 332 -10.36 17.44 11.87
N VAL A 333 -10.13 17.08 10.61
CA VAL A 333 -10.27 17.93 9.43
C VAL A 333 -11.07 17.18 8.38
N THR A 334 -12.03 17.86 7.77
CA THR A 334 -12.90 17.33 6.72
C THR A 334 -12.89 18.23 5.50
N ARG A 335 -13.19 17.64 4.34
CA ARG A 335 -13.59 18.38 3.14
C ARG A 335 -15.12 18.41 3.08
N LEU A 336 -15.69 19.45 2.49
CA LEU A 336 -17.13 19.50 2.25
C LEU A 336 -17.41 19.04 0.82
N PHE A 337 -18.27 18.03 0.69
CA PHE A 337 -18.73 17.53 -0.60
C PHE A 337 -20.24 17.72 -0.74
N CYS A 338 -20.71 18.42 -1.77
CA CYS A 338 -22.14 18.53 -2.05
C CYS A 338 -22.59 17.49 -3.09
N TYR A 339 -23.63 16.71 -2.77
CA TYR A 339 -24.12 15.65 -3.66
C TYR A 339 -24.86 16.17 -4.91
N ALA A 340 -25.58 17.29 -4.83
CA ALA A 340 -26.41 17.78 -5.92
C ALA A 340 -25.72 18.72 -6.92
N SER A 341 -24.48 19.13 -6.67
CA SER A 341 -23.73 19.96 -7.63
C SER A 341 -23.47 19.22 -8.95
N TYR A 342 -23.17 19.98 -10.01
CA TYR A 342 -22.76 19.45 -11.32
C TYR A 342 -23.66 18.34 -11.88
N PHE A 343 -24.98 18.59 -11.91
CA PHE A 343 -25.96 17.66 -12.48
C PHE A 343 -25.93 16.27 -11.82
N GLY A 344 -25.74 16.23 -10.49
CA GLY A 344 -25.72 14.99 -9.71
C GLY A 344 -24.38 14.25 -9.73
N ILE A 345 -23.34 14.81 -10.35
CA ILE A 345 -21.97 14.33 -10.19
C ILE A 345 -21.43 14.71 -8.81
N GLY A 346 -22.01 15.74 -8.18
CA GLY A 346 -21.57 16.32 -6.93
C GLY A 346 -20.33 17.20 -7.11
N GLY A 347 -19.89 17.83 -6.03
CA GLY A 347 -18.81 18.81 -6.09
C GLY A 347 -18.12 19.06 -4.76
N TRP A 348 -16.82 19.35 -4.85
CA TRP A 348 -15.99 19.71 -3.70
C TRP A 348 -16.07 21.22 -3.48
N VAL A 349 -16.24 21.63 -2.23
CA VAL A 349 -16.13 23.05 -1.87
C VAL A 349 -14.66 23.45 -1.92
N VAL A 350 -14.35 24.48 -2.69
CA VAL A 350 -13.01 25.05 -2.84
C VAL A 350 -13.02 26.52 -2.45
N ARG A 351 -11.85 27.01 -2.05
CA ARG A 351 -11.62 28.44 -1.88
C ARG A 351 -11.36 29.06 -3.23
N SER A 352 -12.18 30.04 -3.62
CA SER A 352 -11.90 30.89 -4.77
C SER A 352 -10.96 32.03 -4.36
N ALA A 353 -10.42 32.77 -5.32
CA ALA A 353 -9.59 33.93 -5.03
C ALA A 353 -10.32 34.90 -4.07
N GLY A 354 -9.74 35.11 -2.88
CA GLY A 354 -10.33 35.89 -1.79
C GLY A 354 -11.02 35.03 -0.72
N GLU A 355 -12.12 35.56 -0.17
CA GLU A 355 -12.88 34.98 0.95
C GLU A 355 -14.10 34.17 0.51
N LYS A 356 -14.32 34.03 -0.80
CA LYS A 356 -15.49 33.35 -1.35
C LYS A 356 -15.24 31.86 -1.54
N LEU A 357 -16.24 31.07 -1.20
CA LEU A 357 -16.27 29.64 -1.48
C LEU A 357 -17.00 29.37 -2.80
N THR A 358 -16.45 28.48 -3.60
CA THR A 358 -17.08 27.97 -4.82
C THR A 358 -17.05 26.45 -4.80
N ILE A 359 -17.63 25.82 -5.82
CA ILE A 359 -17.64 24.36 -5.93
C ILE A 359 -17.02 23.96 -7.24
N VAL A 360 -16.14 22.97 -7.19
CA VAL A 360 -15.57 22.31 -8.37
C VAL A 360 -16.16 20.92 -8.54
N ARG A 361 -16.03 20.37 -9.74
CA ARG A 361 -16.57 19.05 -10.08
C ARG A 361 -16.03 17.98 -9.12
N GLY A 362 -16.94 17.13 -8.63
CA GLY A 362 -16.68 16.06 -7.67
C GLY A 362 -15.91 14.86 -8.25
N SER A 363 -14.68 15.10 -8.69
CA SER A 363 -13.74 14.09 -9.17
C SER A 363 -12.58 13.90 -8.19
N VAL A 364 -11.81 12.81 -8.33
CA VAL A 364 -10.69 12.52 -7.44
C VAL A 364 -9.51 13.44 -7.70
N GLU A 365 -9.33 13.87 -8.94
CA GLU A 365 -8.29 14.83 -9.33
C GLU A 365 -8.53 16.20 -8.70
N ASN A 366 -9.80 16.56 -8.43
CA ASN A 366 -10.18 17.81 -7.78
C ASN A 366 -10.30 17.70 -6.25
N LYS A 367 -10.28 16.49 -5.67
CA LYS A 367 -10.37 16.29 -4.21
C LYS A 367 -9.20 16.97 -3.46
N PRO A 368 -7.94 16.95 -3.97
CA PRO A 368 -6.83 17.65 -3.34
C PRO A 368 -6.99 19.17 -3.29
N SER A 369 -7.68 19.79 -4.26
CA SER A 369 -7.90 21.25 -4.28
C SER A 369 -9.07 21.70 -3.40
N ALA A 370 -9.84 20.76 -2.85
CA ALA A 370 -10.92 21.04 -1.91
C ALA A 370 -10.41 21.74 -0.65
N ALA A 371 -11.15 22.76 -0.21
CA ALA A 371 -10.85 23.45 1.04
C ALA A 371 -11.03 22.49 2.22
N MET A 372 -10.12 22.60 3.19
CA MET A 372 -10.10 21.78 4.39
C MET A 372 -10.69 22.56 5.56
N PHE A 373 -11.59 21.93 6.30
CA PHE A 373 -12.29 22.54 7.42
C PHE A 373 -12.10 21.72 8.69
N LYS A 374 -11.78 22.39 9.78
CA LYS A 374 -11.91 21.86 11.13
C LYS A 374 -13.34 22.09 11.60
N LEU A 375 -14.03 21.02 11.97
CA LEU A 375 -15.39 21.08 12.51
C LEU A 375 -15.30 21.21 14.03
N LEU A 376 -15.68 22.37 14.56
CA LEU A 376 -15.73 22.60 16.01
C LEU A 376 -17.11 22.22 16.53
N ASN A 377 -17.18 21.23 17.43
CA ASN A 377 -18.42 20.88 18.13
C ASN A 377 -18.63 21.84 19.31
N LEU A 378 -19.55 22.79 19.14
CA LEU A 378 -19.77 23.87 20.11
C LEU A 378 -20.46 23.36 21.38
N ASP A 379 -21.31 22.34 21.26
CA ASP A 379 -22.01 21.74 22.41
C ASP A 379 -21.02 21.03 23.34
N GLN A 380 -20.06 20.30 22.77
CA GLN A 380 -18.98 19.66 23.55
C GLN A 380 -18.04 20.69 24.20
N ILE A 381 -17.69 21.76 23.47
CA ILE A 381 -16.84 22.82 24.01
C ILE A 381 -17.54 23.52 25.18
N GLN A 382 -18.84 23.82 25.03
CA GLN A 382 -19.63 24.43 26.11
C GLN A 382 -19.71 23.51 27.34
N ALA A 383 -20.01 22.23 27.14
CA ALA A 383 -20.06 21.26 28.24
C ALA A 383 -18.71 21.12 28.98
N ALA A 384 -17.59 21.23 28.26
CA ALA A 384 -16.25 21.20 28.86
C ALA A 384 -15.90 22.50 29.60
N LEU A 385 -16.48 23.64 29.21
CA LEU A 385 -16.32 24.91 29.91
C LEU A 385 -17.15 24.95 31.20
N ASP A 386 -18.38 24.42 31.16
CA ASP A 386 -19.28 24.39 32.33
C ASP A 386 -18.78 23.45 33.45
N GLN A 387 -17.86 22.54 33.14
CA GLN A 387 -17.23 21.65 34.12
C GLN A 387 -16.00 22.25 34.82
N LYS A 388 -15.49 23.38 34.36
CA LYS A 388 -14.36 24.10 34.97
C LYS A 388 -14.85 25.21 35.87
#